data_AF-A0A6M0QTX3-F1
#
_entry.id   AF-A0A6M0QTX3-F1
#
_cell.length_a   1.000
_cell.length_b   1.000
_cell.length_c   1.000
_cell.angle_alpha   90.00
_cell.angle_beta   90.00
_cell.angle_gamma   90.00
#
_symmetry.space_group_name_H-M   'P 1'
#
loop_
_entity.id
_entity.type
_entity.pdbx_description
1 polymer ?
#
loop_
_entity_poly.entity_id
_entity_poly.type
_entity_poly.pdbx_seq_one_letter_code
_entity_poly.pdbx_strand_id
1 'polypeptide(L)'
;MTLQGFFVPGPHDDGSPVTGHYYEAASDDAARPQVWAYTGALSYAPGEVLVLHAMSSAKVARVVIARDGLAPETVLDQKIATVFAPTPADCSVTGCDWPEAFRMEIPAGWKSGVYTVTLTIPGHQSQHMFVLRAATPTARIAMILATGTWCAYNDWGGSNHYQGLTGTSGGEFAPHVSLLRPWAKGFVLWPADAPRIPHASPLLSRPRYPHMDYARAKGVSKKYASSGWAAFERPFALWCEGQGIALDYLTQHDLHRDSAALAGYARAVIVGHDEYWTWEMRDHLEAWVDAGGELARFGGNFFWQTRLSADLLTQTCFKTTAEKADPLAGTNRLTSYWDHPQVGRPAVATMGLTGSMGVYAGWSRCAAHGSGGFAIYRPEHWAMAGTGLGYGDVLGAASKIFGYEVDGIDYGMTHGLPHAAEGTGLHGVLTIVGLSPATTLAHSTGPHDLDHFIGTLDAEEVAAQVYGRVDAETLGRASRGNGCMAEYRRGKGAVFNAGSCEWVAGLIARDRPVEQVTRNLLTGVWG
;
A
#
# COMPACT_ATOMS: atom_id res chain seq x y z
N MET A 1 10.82 -6.18 26.08
CA MET A 1 11.97 -5.54 25.41
C MET A 1 11.78 -4.04 25.50
N THR A 2 12.82 -3.28 25.84
CA THR A 2 12.79 -1.80 25.83
C THR A 2 12.71 -1.30 24.38
N LEU A 3 11.84 -0.33 24.13
CA LEU A 3 11.74 0.33 22.83
C LEU A 3 13.06 1.05 22.49
N GLN A 4 13.44 1.05 21.21
CA GLN A 4 14.71 1.59 20.76
C GLN A 4 14.55 2.98 20.12
N GLY A 5 15.58 3.82 20.28
CA GLY A 5 15.64 5.11 19.60
C GLY A 5 14.49 6.03 20.01
N PHE A 6 13.76 6.54 19.02
CA PHE A 6 12.65 7.50 19.19
C PHE A 6 11.28 6.82 19.28
N PHE A 7 11.25 5.50 19.46
CA PHE A 7 10.00 4.78 19.69
C PHE A 7 9.54 4.93 21.13
N VAL A 8 8.26 5.29 21.29
CA VAL A 8 7.61 5.49 22.58
C VAL A 8 6.38 4.58 22.69
N PRO A 9 6.01 4.14 23.91
CA PRO A 9 4.79 3.39 24.12
C PRO A 9 3.58 4.32 23.99
N GLY A 10 2.54 3.87 23.29
CA GLY A 10 1.23 4.50 23.32
C GLY A 10 0.41 4.09 24.56
N PRO A 11 -0.78 4.67 24.74
CA PRO A 11 -1.65 4.40 25.89
C PRO A 11 -2.04 2.92 26.07
N HIS A 12 -2.02 2.15 24.98
CA HIS A 12 -2.36 0.73 24.94
C HIS A 12 -1.17 -0.16 24.57
N ASP A 13 0.07 0.25 24.90
CA ASP A 13 1.22 -0.63 24.73
C ASP A 13 1.25 -1.71 25.83
N ASP A 14 0.80 -2.91 25.49
CA ASP A 14 0.85 -4.11 26.35
C ASP A 14 2.22 -4.82 26.31
N GLY A 15 3.22 -4.25 25.60
CA GLY A 15 4.53 -4.87 25.41
C GLY A 15 4.59 -5.87 24.24
N SER A 16 3.45 -6.19 23.62
CA SER A 16 3.35 -7.10 22.48
C SER A 16 3.81 -6.42 21.20
N PRO A 17 4.58 -7.12 20.33
CA PRO A 17 4.89 -6.63 18.99
C PRO A 17 3.65 -6.53 18.10
N VAL A 18 2.63 -7.34 18.37
CA VAL A 18 1.42 -7.47 17.53
C VAL A 18 0.35 -6.51 18.01
N THR A 19 -0.13 -6.67 19.24
CA THR A 19 -1.27 -5.94 19.81
C THR A 19 -0.90 -4.57 20.37
N GLY A 20 0.29 -4.43 20.96
CA GLY A 20 0.71 -3.19 21.64
C GLY A 20 0.85 -2.01 20.69
N HIS A 21 0.39 -0.83 21.11
CA HIS A 21 0.53 0.41 20.35
C HIS A 21 1.86 1.10 20.68
N TYR A 22 2.78 1.18 19.73
CA TYR A 22 4.06 1.89 19.86
C TYR A 22 4.39 2.58 18.54
N TYR A 23 5.07 3.71 18.60
CA TYR A 23 5.30 4.55 17.42
C TYR A 23 6.55 5.41 17.57
N GLU A 24 7.05 5.91 16.45
CA GLU A 24 8.15 6.86 16.39
C GLU A 24 7.63 8.30 16.51
N ALA A 25 8.29 9.12 17.32
CA ALA A 25 7.97 10.54 17.44
C ALA A 25 9.21 11.37 17.80
N ALA A 26 9.19 12.66 17.47
CA ALA A 26 10.18 13.59 17.97
C ALA A 26 10.11 13.68 19.51
N SER A 27 11.25 13.93 20.15
CA SER A 27 11.33 14.08 21.60
C SER A 27 11.15 15.54 22.00
N ASP A 28 10.40 15.80 23.06
CA ASP A 28 10.25 17.16 23.61
C ASP A 28 11.53 17.67 24.31
N ASP A 29 12.51 16.81 24.55
CA ASP A 29 13.81 17.21 25.09
C ASP A 29 14.67 17.84 23.99
N ALA A 30 14.78 19.17 24.03
CA ALA A 30 15.62 19.93 23.12
C ALA A 30 17.12 19.63 23.24
N ALA A 31 17.59 19.03 24.33
CA ALA A 31 18.98 18.62 24.50
C ALA A 31 19.29 17.27 23.84
N ARG A 32 18.26 16.44 23.59
CA ARG A 32 18.42 15.15 22.91
C ARG A 32 18.79 15.38 21.43
N PRO A 33 19.91 14.83 20.92
CA PRO A 33 20.25 14.93 19.50
C PRO A 33 19.14 14.36 18.61
N GLN A 34 18.50 15.21 17.82
CA GLN A 34 17.43 14.84 16.89
C GLN A 34 17.30 15.84 15.73
N VAL A 35 16.80 15.33 14.62
CA VAL A 35 16.45 16.11 13.44
C VAL A 35 15.36 15.35 12.69
N TRP A 36 14.33 16.05 12.26
CA TRP A 36 13.18 15.50 11.55
C TRP A 36 12.68 16.49 10.52
N ALA A 37 12.10 15.99 9.43
CA ALA A 37 11.52 16.85 8.41
C ALA A 37 10.38 16.18 7.66
N TYR A 38 9.60 17.01 6.99
CA TYR A 38 8.62 16.63 5.99
C TYR A 38 8.52 17.72 4.92
N THR A 39 8.01 17.36 3.74
CA THR A 39 7.75 18.31 2.66
C THR A 39 6.33 18.85 2.74
N GLY A 40 6.12 20.09 2.29
CA GLY A 40 4.78 20.71 2.27
C GLY A 40 3.78 20.05 1.30
N ALA A 41 4.27 19.19 0.38
CA ALA A 41 3.47 18.35 -0.49
C ALA A 41 4.16 17.01 -0.74
N LEU A 42 3.40 16.02 -1.20
CA LEU A 42 3.91 14.70 -1.57
C LEU A 42 4.55 14.66 -2.97
N SER A 43 3.99 15.43 -3.88
CA SER A 43 4.33 15.38 -5.31
C SER A 43 4.54 16.77 -5.87
N TYR A 44 5.64 16.92 -6.59
CA TYR A 44 6.04 18.15 -7.24
C TYR A 44 6.29 17.92 -8.73
N ALA A 45 6.18 18.96 -9.54
CA ALA A 45 6.65 19.03 -10.92
C ALA A 45 7.91 19.93 -11.01
N PRO A 46 8.74 19.78 -12.07
CA PRO A 46 9.82 20.72 -12.32
C PRO A 46 9.31 22.17 -12.42
N GLY A 47 10.02 23.12 -11.80
CA GLY A 47 9.60 24.51 -11.66
C GLY A 47 8.69 24.79 -10.46
N GLU A 48 8.14 23.77 -9.80
CA GLU A 48 7.41 23.96 -8.54
C GLU A 48 8.39 24.20 -7.37
N VAL A 49 7.89 24.86 -6.32
CA VAL A 49 8.68 25.15 -5.12
C VAL A 49 8.56 24.00 -4.13
N LEU A 50 9.68 23.32 -3.88
CA LEU A 50 9.81 22.39 -2.77
C LEU A 50 10.00 23.19 -1.48
N VAL A 51 9.17 22.89 -0.49
CA VAL A 51 9.23 23.46 0.86
C VAL A 51 9.49 22.32 1.84
N LEU A 52 10.58 22.43 2.60
CA LEU A 52 10.97 21.49 3.64
C LEU A 52 10.76 22.12 5.01
N HIS A 53 9.84 21.53 5.77
CA HIS A 53 9.62 21.85 7.18
C HIS A 53 10.50 20.93 8.01
N ALA A 54 11.21 21.49 9.00
CA ALA A 54 12.10 20.69 9.83
C ALA A 54 12.20 21.22 11.25
N MET A 55 12.45 20.30 12.17
CA MET A 55 12.88 20.62 13.52
C MET A 55 14.21 19.91 13.82
N SER A 56 15.03 20.53 14.66
CA SER A 56 16.26 19.91 15.13
C SER A 56 16.73 20.48 16.47
N SER A 57 17.40 19.65 17.29
CA SER A 57 18.14 20.15 18.44
C SER A 57 19.45 20.86 18.08
N ALA A 58 19.95 20.70 16.85
CA ALA A 58 21.09 21.45 16.34
C ALA A 58 20.66 22.70 15.57
N LYS A 59 21.49 23.75 15.59
CA LYS A 59 21.27 24.99 14.81
C LYS A 59 21.48 24.82 13.31
N VAL A 60 22.16 23.76 12.91
CA VAL A 60 22.49 23.46 11.51
C VAL A 60 22.38 21.96 11.29
N ALA A 61 21.67 21.57 10.24
CA ALA A 61 21.62 20.20 9.75
C ALA A 61 22.20 20.11 8.33
N ARG A 62 22.79 18.98 7.97
CA ARG A 62 23.10 18.65 6.58
C ARG A 62 21.86 18.03 5.94
N VAL A 63 21.48 18.51 4.76
CA VAL A 63 20.41 17.96 3.93
C VAL A 63 21.02 17.40 2.67
N VAL A 64 20.72 16.13 2.38
CA VAL A 64 21.05 15.48 1.11
C VAL A 64 19.74 15.09 0.43
N ILE A 65 19.55 15.54 -0.80
CA ILE A 65 18.44 15.09 -1.66
C ILE A 65 19.03 14.23 -2.77
N ALA A 66 18.50 13.02 -2.93
CA ALA A 66 18.92 12.09 -3.96
C ALA A 66 17.72 11.42 -4.63
N ARG A 67 17.74 11.34 -5.97
CA ARG A 67 16.82 10.49 -6.72
C ARG A 67 17.17 9.04 -6.43
N ASP A 68 16.21 8.27 -5.93
CA ASP A 68 16.40 6.85 -5.66
C ASP A 68 16.39 6.05 -6.97
N GLY A 69 17.05 4.89 -6.95
CA GLY A 69 17.29 4.05 -8.13
C GLY A 69 18.39 3.02 -7.88
N LEU A 70 18.73 2.22 -8.90
CA LEU A 70 19.84 1.26 -8.82
C LEU A 70 21.17 1.98 -8.56
N ALA A 71 21.32 3.17 -9.17
CA ALA A 71 22.38 4.11 -8.88
C ALA A 71 21.76 5.43 -8.39
N PRO A 72 21.60 5.63 -7.08
CA PRO A 72 21.04 6.87 -6.54
C PRO A 72 21.83 8.09 -6.98
N GLU A 73 21.13 9.14 -7.42
CA GLU A 73 21.72 10.37 -7.93
C GLU A 73 21.54 11.50 -6.91
N THR A 74 22.61 11.93 -6.24
CA THR A 74 22.57 13.09 -5.36
C THR A 74 22.43 14.37 -6.19
N VAL A 75 21.32 15.09 -5.98
CA VAL A 75 21.00 16.34 -6.68
C VAL A 75 21.17 17.58 -5.81
N LEU A 76 21.28 17.40 -4.50
CA LEU A 76 21.54 18.47 -3.54
C LEU A 76 22.27 17.91 -2.31
N ASP A 77 23.29 18.63 -1.84
CA ASP A 77 24.01 18.37 -0.60
C ASP A 77 24.47 19.69 0.01
N GLN A 78 23.84 20.12 1.09
CA GLN A 78 24.17 21.38 1.73
C GLN A 78 23.82 21.41 3.21
N LYS A 79 24.23 22.49 3.88
CA LYS A 79 23.83 22.79 5.26
C LYS A 79 22.68 23.78 5.26
N ILE A 80 21.68 23.54 6.09
CA ILE A 80 20.54 24.45 6.31
C ILE A 80 20.48 24.88 7.76
N ALA A 81 19.94 26.05 8.02
CA ALA A 81 19.62 26.49 9.36
C ALA A 81 18.42 25.70 9.89
N THR A 82 18.49 25.26 11.14
CA THR A 82 17.42 24.52 11.81
C THR A 82 17.23 25.06 13.22
N VAL A 83 16.03 24.85 13.75
CA VAL A 83 15.67 25.25 15.11
C VAL A 83 14.87 24.14 15.76
N PHE A 84 14.92 24.07 17.08
CA PHE A 84 14.04 23.20 17.82
C PHE A 84 12.63 23.79 17.79
N ALA A 85 11.65 22.96 17.45
CA ALA A 85 10.23 23.29 17.52
C ALA A 85 9.50 22.15 18.25
N PRO A 86 8.64 22.45 19.22
CA PRO A 86 7.78 21.45 19.85
C PRO A 86 6.92 20.73 18.81
N THR A 87 6.63 19.45 19.04
CA THR A 87 5.75 18.68 18.16
C THR A 87 4.39 18.53 18.84
N PRO A 88 3.28 18.95 18.22
CA PRO A 88 1.95 18.75 18.77
C PRO A 88 1.66 17.27 19.05
N ALA A 89 0.99 16.99 20.17
CA ALA A 89 0.63 15.61 20.57
C ALA A 89 -0.31 14.93 19.55
N ASP A 90 -1.09 15.71 18.80
CA ASP A 90 -2.01 15.28 17.76
C ASP A 90 -1.45 15.49 16.34
N CYS A 91 -0.12 15.65 16.19
CA CYS A 91 0.51 15.94 14.89
C CYS A 91 0.22 14.91 13.79
N SER A 92 -0.09 13.67 14.16
CA SER A 92 -0.57 12.63 13.22
C SER A 92 -1.88 13.00 12.50
N VAL A 93 -2.70 13.85 13.12
CA VAL A 93 -4.01 14.32 12.64
C VAL A 93 -3.93 15.74 12.09
N THR A 94 -3.22 16.64 12.78
CA THR A 94 -3.20 18.09 12.48
C THR A 94 -1.93 18.57 11.78
N GLY A 95 -0.89 17.74 11.74
CA GLY A 95 0.44 18.10 11.25
C GLY A 95 1.38 18.55 12.37
N CYS A 96 2.68 18.55 12.09
CA CYS A 96 3.71 18.85 13.10
C CYS A 96 3.91 20.35 13.36
N ASP A 97 3.38 21.22 12.49
CA ASP A 97 3.54 22.69 12.55
C ASP A 97 5.00 23.15 12.71
N TRP A 98 5.94 22.41 12.11
CA TRP A 98 7.35 22.78 12.16
C TRP A 98 7.64 23.94 11.21
N PRO A 99 8.58 24.83 11.59
CA PRO A 99 8.93 25.95 10.74
C PRO A 99 9.52 25.46 9.42
N GLU A 100 9.31 26.27 8.39
CA GLU A 100 10.05 26.09 7.16
C GLU A 100 11.55 26.27 7.43
N ALA A 101 12.35 25.26 7.08
CA ALA A 101 13.80 25.28 7.26
C ALA A 101 14.55 25.45 5.94
N PHE A 102 13.91 25.09 4.82
CA PHE A 102 14.49 25.17 3.50
C PHE A 102 13.41 25.27 2.41
N ARG A 103 13.68 26.08 1.38
CA ARG A 103 12.88 26.14 0.15
C ARG A 103 13.78 26.16 -1.08
N MET A 104 13.32 25.58 -2.17
CA MET A 104 13.95 25.70 -3.48
C MET A 104 12.95 25.54 -4.60
N GLU A 105 13.18 26.22 -5.72
CA GLU A 105 12.55 25.88 -6.98
C GLU A 105 13.21 24.62 -7.54
N ILE A 106 12.41 23.63 -7.95
CA ILE A 106 12.92 22.38 -8.52
C ILE A 106 13.43 22.64 -9.94
N PRO A 107 14.72 22.38 -10.24
CA PRO A 107 15.27 22.59 -11.56
C PRO A 107 14.57 21.76 -12.65
N ALA A 108 14.40 22.35 -13.84
CA ALA A 108 13.80 21.69 -15.00
C ALA A 108 14.50 20.39 -15.44
N GLY A 109 15.78 20.23 -15.10
CA GLY A 109 16.58 19.05 -15.45
C GLY A 109 16.42 17.84 -14.53
N TRP A 110 15.70 17.96 -13.41
CA TRP A 110 15.45 16.82 -12.53
C TRP A 110 14.50 15.82 -13.19
N LYS A 111 14.83 14.54 -13.12
CA LYS A 111 14.09 13.45 -13.77
C LYS A 111 12.95 12.97 -12.88
N SER A 112 11.86 12.50 -13.48
CA SER A 112 10.79 11.86 -12.72
C SER A 112 11.33 10.71 -11.86
N GLY A 113 10.83 10.60 -10.62
CA GLY A 113 11.34 9.64 -9.64
C GLY A 113 10.86 9.91 -8.22
N VAL A 114 11.17 8.96 -7.34
CA VAL A 114 11.10 9.17 -5.89
C VAL A 114 12.43 9.75 -5.43
N TYR A 115 12.37 10.84 -4.67
CA TYR A 115 13.52 11.52 -4.13
C TYR A 115 13.55 11.36 -2.62
N THR A 116 14.65 10.82 -2.12
CA THR A 116 14.92 10.74 -0.68
C THR A 116 15.50 12.05 -0.19
N VAL A 117 15.08 12.48 0.99
CA VAL A 117 15.63 13.62 1.72
C VAL A 117 16.22 13.10 3.02
N THR A 118 17.53 13.14 3.16
CA THR A 118 18.23 12.70 4.38
C THR A 118 18.69 13.93 5.16
N LEU A 119 18.30 14.03 6.42
CA LEU A 119 18.77 15.08 7.33
C LEU A 119 19.68 14.48 8.37
N THR A 120 20.87 15.07 8.53
CA THR A 120 21.90 14.58 9.46
C THR A 120 22.40 15.70 10.36
N ILE A 121 22.48 15.39 11.65
CA ILE A 121 23.21 16.15 12.66
C ILE A 121 24.14 15.20 13.43
N PRO A 122 25.08 15.71 14.26
CA PRO A 122 25.81 14.84 15.18
C PRO A 122 24.85 14.07 16.09
N GLY A 123 24.93 12.73 16.06
CA GLY A 123 24.13 11.85 16.93
C GLY A 123 22.74 11.46 16.41
N HIS A 124 22.25 12.03 15.29
CA HIS A 124 20.97 11.61 14.72
C HIS A 124 20.87 11.83 13.21
N GLN A 125 20.14 10.96 12.54
CA GLN A 125 19.76 11.08 11.15
C GLN A 125 18.31 10.61 10.97
N SER A 126 17.55 11.34 10.15
CA SER A 126 16.20 10.95 9.71
C SER A 126 16.08 11.02 8.20
N GLN A 127 15.04 10.40 7.67
CA GLN A 127 14.75 10.35 6.25
C GLN A 127 13.31 10.73 5.97
N HIS A 128 13.11 11.38 4.84
CA HIS A 128 11.83 11.70 4.24
C HIS A 128 11.89 11.39 2.75
N MET A 129 10.76 11.49 2.05
CA MET A 129 10.72 11.38 0.60
C MET A 129 9.61 12.22 -0.01
N PHE A 130 9.82 12.65 -1.25
CA PHE A 130 8.81 13.24 -2.11
C PHE A 130 8.90 12.63 -3.51
N VAL A 131 7.88 12.87 -4.32
CA VAL A 131 7.80 12.38 -5.69
C VAL A 131 7.96 13.56 -6.65
N LEU A 132 8.78 13.39 -7.67
CA LEU A 132 8.85 14.32 -8.79
C LEU A 132 8.13 13.68 -9.98
N ARG A 133 6.99 14.25 -10.36
CA ARG A 133 6.29 13.85 -11.59
C ARG A 133 6.95 14.46 -12.81
N ALA A 134 6.82 13.78 -13.96
CA ALA A 134 7.29 14.33 -15.22
C ALA A 134 6.44 15.55 -15.62
N ALA A 135 7.07 16.62 -16.13
CA ALA A 135 6.34 17.78 -16.67
C ALA A 135 5.54 17.40 -17.94
N THR A 136 6.12 16.50 -18.74
CA THR A 136 5.50 15.81 -19.86
C THR A 136 5.99 14.36 -19.84
N PRO A 137 5.20 13.37 -20.30
CA PRO A 137 5.63 11.97 -20.34
C PRO A 137 7.01 11.81 -20.98
N THR A 138 7.95 11.22 -20.24
CA THR A 138 9.30 10.84 -20.69
C THR A 138 9.45 9.32 -20.86
N ALA A 139 8.53 8.56 -20.28
CA ALA A 139 8.39 7.12 -20.44
C ALA A 139 7.01 6.76 -21.03
N ARG A 140 6.90 5.52 -21.55
CA ARG A 140 5.61 4.98 -22.02
C ARG A 140 4.68 4.53 -20.88
N ILE A 141 5.26 4.32 -19.69
CA ILE A 141 4.61 3.73 -18.52
C ILE A 141 4.70 4.72 -17.36
N ALA A 142 3.56 5.04 -16.75
CA ALA A 142 3.50 5.76 -15.48
C ALA A 142 3.30 4.78 -14.33
N MET A 143 4.14 4.85 -13.30
CA MET A 143 3.94 4.17 -12.03
C MET A 143 3.11 5.06 -11.11
N ILE A 144 1.92 4.60 -10.75
CA ILE A 144 1.05 5.27 -9.76
C ILE A 144 1.40 4.71 -8.39
N LEU A 145 2.00 5.55 -7.54
CA LEU A 145 2.43 5.21 -6.19
C LEU A 145 1.24 5.20 -5.24
N ALA A 146 1.18 4.20 -4.35
CA ALA A 146 0.06 3.94 -3.44
C ALA A 146 0.03 4.91 -2.23
N THR A 147 0.19 6.20 -2.50
CA THR A 147 0.35 7.24 -1.47
C THR A 147 -0.82 7.34 -0.50
N GLY A 148 -2.05 6.99 -0.89
CA GLY A 148 -3.20 6.93 0.02
C GLY A 148 -3.00 5.86 1.10
N THR A 149 -2.49 4.69 0.72
CA THR A 149 -2.10 3.64 1.66
C THR A 149 -0.88 4.04 2.48
N TRP A 150 0.09 4.76 1.91
CA TRP A 150 1.22 5.29 2.67
C TRP A 150 0.72 6.20 3.81
N CYS A 151 -0.24 7.09 3.52
CA CYS A 151 -0.81 7.98 4.52
C CYS A 151 -1.64 7.24 5.58
N ALA A 152 -2.44 6.27 5.14
CA ALA A 152 -3.30 5.46 6.00
C ALA A 152 -2.51 4.63 7.02
N TYR A 153 -1.32 4.18 6.65
CA TYR A 153 -0.48 3.31 7.48
C TYR A 153 0.62 4.05 8.23
N ASN A 154 0.99 5.27 7.83
CA ASN A 154 2.05 6.03 8.50
C ASN A 154 1.69 6.27 9.98
N ASP A 155 2.40 5.58 10.87
CA ASP A 155 2.21 5.61 12.32
C ASP A 155 3.13 6.62 13.03
N TRP A 156 3.93 7.39 12.28
CA TRP A 156 4.74 8.46 12.85
C TRP A 156 3.85 9.49 13.56
N GLY A 157 4.19 9.83 14.81
CA GLY A 157 3.39 10.72 15.64
C GLY A 157 2.15 10.08 16.26
N GLY A 158 2.00 8.76 16.18
CA GLY A 158 1.11 7.99 17.03
C GLY A 158 -0.15 7.44 16.38
N SER A 159 -0.83 8.21 15.54
CA SER A 159 -2.09 7.75 14.93
C SER A 159 -2.00 7.46 13.43
N ASN A 160 -2.78 6.49 13.00
CA ASN A 160 -3.05 6.15 11.61
C ASN A 160 -4.48 5.58 11.50
N HIS A 161 -4.88 5.03 10.36
CA HIS A 161 -6.23 4.47 10.17
C HIS A 161 -6.46 3.08 10.82
N TYR A 162 -5.54 2.61 11.67
CA TYR A 162 -5.60 1.31 12.33
C TYR A 162 -5.37 1.37 13.85
N GLN A 163 -4.49 2.26 14.32
CA GLN A 163 -4.17 2.47 15.73
C GLN A 163 -3.98 3.96 15.97
N GLY A 164 -4.22 4.46 17.18
CA GLY A 164 -4.02 5.86 17.43
C GLY A 164 -4.19 6.32 18.86
N LEU A 165 -4.19 7.64 18.99
CA LEU A 165 -4.27 8.40 20.23
C LEU A 165 -5.59 9.18 20.32
N THR A 166 -6.58 8.82 19.50
CA THR A 166 -7.79 9.62 19.31
C THR A 166 -8.98 9.04 20.07
N GLY A 167 -10.12 9.72 19.94
CA GLY A 167 -11.36 9.32 20.57
C GLY A 167 -11.39 9.52 22.08
N THR A 168 -12.49 9.11 22.70
CA THR A 168 -12.76 9.42 24.12
C THR A 168 -11.86 8.65 25.08
N SER A 169 -11.40 7.48 24.64
CA SER A 169 -10.49 6.61 25.39
C SER A 169 -9.01 6.95 25.17
N GLY A 170 -8.69 7.81 24.18
CA GLY A 170 -7.31 8.12 23.79
C GLY A 170 -6.57 6.97 23.11
N GLY A 171 -7.29 5.98 22.58
CA GLY A 171 -6.74 4.76 21.96
C GLY A 171 -7.30 4.41 20.59
N GLU A 172 -8.22 5.23 20.08
CA GLU A 172 -8.93 4.95 18.85
C GLU A 172 -8.07 5.38 17.65
N PHE A 173 -8.20 4.65 16.53
CA PHE A 173 -7.56 5.03 15.27
C PHE A 173 -8.05 6.40 14.82
N ALA A 174 -7.24 7.11 14.02
CA ALA A 174 -7.62 8.43 13.54
C ALA A 174 -8.41 8.34 12.23
N PRO A 175 -9.66 8.84 12.15
CA PRO A 175 -10.37 8.96 10.89
C PRO A 175 -9.74 9.98 9.94
N HIS A 176 -9.00 10.94 10.48
CA HIS A 176 -8.29 11.98 9.72
C HIS A 176 -6.79 11.85 9.98
N VAL A 177 -5.99 11.84 8.93
CA VAL A 177 -4.52 11.80 9.03
C VAL A 177 -3.89 12.89 8.18
N SER A 178 -2.86 13.54 8.70
CA SER A 178 -2.15 14.63 8.03
C SER A 178 -0.96 14.13 7.21
N LEU A 179 -0.72 14.80 6.09
CA LEU A 179 0.52 14.70 5.30
C LEU A 179 1.68 15.48 5.89
N LEU A 180 1.41 16.48 6.74
CA LEU A 180 2.41 17.40 7.28
C LEU A 180 3.16 16.79 8.46
N ARG A 181 3.73 15.60 8.25
CA ARG A 181 4.50 14.84 9.22
C ARG A 181 5.53 13.95 8.52
N PRO A 182 6.62 13.56 9.21
CA PRO A 182 7.58 12.61 8.69
C PRO A 182 6.95 11.26 8.32
N TRP A 183 7.65 10.52 7.45
CA TRP A 183 7.39 9.12 7.24
C TRP A 183 7.99 8.27 8.35
N ALA A 184 7.22 7.33 8.88
CA ALA A 184 7.73 6.38 9.85
C ALA A 184 8.90 5.57 9.30
N LYS A 185 9.90 5.30 10.16
CA LYS A 185 11.05 4.49 9.79
C LYS A 185 10.63 3.16 9.18
N GLY A 186 11.16 2.87 7.99
CA GLY A 186 10.83 1.69 7.18
C GLY A 186 10.02 1.99 5.92
N PHE A 187 9.35 3.15 5.83
CA PHE A 187 8.57 3.53 4.64
C PHE A 187 9.44 3.99 3.47
N VAL A 188 10.56 4.65 3.77
CA VAL A 188 11.48 5.21 2.76
C VAL A 188 12.54 4.20 2.35
N LEU A 189 13.14 3.50 3.32
CA LEU A 189 14.16 2.48 3.09
C LEU A 189 13.84 1.18 3.84
N TRP A 190 14.05 0.06 3.14
CA TRP A 190 13.86 -1.28 3.68
C TRP A 190 15.09 -1.69 4.51
N PRO A 191 14.94 -2.13 5.77
CA PRO A 191 16.06 -2.67 6.52
C PRO A 191 16.54 -4.00 5.92
N ALA A 192 17.84 -4.17 5.74
CA ALA A 192 18.41 -5.26 4.94
C ALA A 192 18.04 -6.68 5.40
N ASP A 193 17.88 -6.89 6.71
CA ASP A 193 17.51 -8.17 7.35
C ASP A 193 16.03 -8.24 7.75
N ALA A 194 15.20 -7.27 7.36
CA ALA A 194 13.81 -7.25 7.74
C ALA A 194 12.98 -8.30 6.98
N PRO A 195 12.18 -9.12 7.69
CA PRO A 195 11.34 -10.13 7.05
C PRO A 195 10.11 -9.51 6.39
N ARG A 196 9.64 -10.15 5.30
CA ARG A 196 8.34 -9.83 4.70
C ARG A 196 7.19 -10.47 5.48
N ILE A 197 5.96 -10.09 5.16
CA ILE A 197 4.77 -10.55 5.88
C ILE A 197 4.51 -12.06 5.71
N PRO A 198 4.58 -12.65 4.50
CA PRO A 198 4.28 -14.06 4.32
C PRO A 198 5.13 -14.96 5.22
N HIS A 199 4.47 -15.69 6.12
CA HIS A 199 5.12 -16.60 7.05
C HIS A 199 4.14 -17.68 7.52
N ALA A 200 4.58 -18.93 7.44
CA ALA A 200 3.82 -20.07 7.93
C ALA A 200 4.42 -20.58 9.25
N SER A 201 3.72 -20.34 10.36
CA SER A 201 4.08 -20.95 11.64
C SER A 201 3.83 -22.47 11.59
N PRO A 202 4.59 -23.31 12.33
CA PRO A 202 4.33 -24.74 12.41
C PRO A 202 2.86 -25.05 12.72
N LEU A 203 2.32 -26.15 12.18
CA LEU A 203 0.96 -26.58 12.50
C LEU A 203 0.82 -26.85 14.01
N LEU A 204 -0.39 -26.62 14.54
CA LEU A 204 -0.72 -26.81 15.97
C LEU A 204 0.10 -25.93 16.93
N SER A 205 0.69 -24.84 16.44
CA SER A 205 1.30 -23.79 17.26
C SER A 205 0.55 -22.47 17.16
N ARG A 206 0.75 -21.57 18.13
CA ARG A 206 0.30 -20.19 17.98
C ARG A 206 0.98 -19.52 16.78
N PRO A 207 0.25 -18.72 15.98
CA PRO A 207 0.85 -18.00 14.86
C PRO A 207 1.86 -16.96 15.34
N ARG A 208 2.87 -16.72 14.53
CA ARG A 208 3.91 -15.71 14.73
C ARG A 208 3.89 -14.68 13.63
N TYR A 209 4.35 -13.48 13.98
CA TYR A 209 4.42 -12.32 13.09
C TYR A 209 5.86 -11.80 13.05
N PRO A 210 6.78 -12.47 12.31
CA PRO A 210 8.20 -12.12 12.34
C PRO A 210 8.51 -10.67 12.00
N HIS A 211 7.73 -10.05 11.10
CA HIS A 211 7.88 -8.64 10.75
C HIS A 211 7.53 -7.71 11.91
N MET A 212 6.49 -8.00 12.69
CA MET A 212 6.13 -7.21 13.87
C MET A 212 7.11 -7.44 15.03
N ASP A 213 7.55 -8.69 15.23
CA ASP A 213 8.61 -9.03 16.18
C ASP A 213 9.88 -8.23 15.88
N TYR A 214 10.28 -8.21 14.59
CA TYR A 214 11.42 -7.43 14.10
C TYR A 214 11.23 -5.92 14.33
N ALA A 215 10.07 -5.38 13.95
CA ALA A 215 9.76 -3.94 14.07
C ALA A 215 9.96 -3.45 15.51
N ARG A 216 9.36 -4.15 16.48
CA ARG A 216 9.50 -3.81 17.90
C ARG A 216 10.94 -3.96 18.39
N ALA A 217 11.63 -5.04 18.00
CA ALA A 217 12.98 -5.32 18.46
C ALA A 217 14.03 -4.34 17.90
N LYS A 218 13.79 -3.77 16.72
CA LYS A 218 14.76 -2.91 15.99
C LYS A 218 14.40 -1.43 15.97
N GLY A 219 13.27 -1.05 16.56
CA GLY A 219 12.75 0.32 16.49
C GLY A 219 12.52 0.73 15.04
N VAL A 220 11.58 0.06 14.39
CA VAL A 220 11.06 0.35 13.04
C VAL A 220 9.53 0.38 13.14
N SER A 221 8.86 1.13 12.27
CA SER A 221 7.39 1.17 12.22
C SER A 221 6.82 -0.24 12.21
N LYS A 222 5.72 -0.50 12.92
CA LYS A 222 5.04 -1.80 12.81
C LYS A 222 4.49 -2.02 11.40
N LYS A 223 4.24 -0.93 10.67
CA LYS A 223 3.63 -0.92 9.33
C LYS A 223 4.63 -0.92 8.17
N TYR A 224 5.94 -0.99 8.43
CA TYR A 224 6.98 -0.94 7.39
C TYR A 224 6.85 -2.01 6.29
N ALA A 225 6.28 -3.17 6.63
CA ALA A 225 6.08 -4.28 5.71
C ALA A 225 4.70 -4.26 5.04
N SER A 226 3.79 -3.39 5.49
CA SER A 226 2.43 -3.26 4.99
C SER A 226 2.27 -2.13 3.98
N SER A 227 3.18 -1.14 3.97
CA SER A 227 3.05 0.08 3.16
C SER A 227 4.39 0.79 2.97
N GLY A 228 4.40 1.80 2.11
CA GLY A 228 5.55 2.66 1.84
C GLY A 228 6.38 2.21 0.64
N TRP A 229 7.03 3.20 0.01
CA TRP A 229 7.92 3.05 -1.15
C TRP A 229 8.85 1.85 -1.03
N ALA A 230 9.50 1.70 0.13
CA ALA A 230 10.50 0.69 0.38
C ALA A 230 10.00 -0.76 0.24
N ALA A 231 8.73 -1.02 0.60
CA ALA A 231 8.21 -2.37 0.74
C ALA A 231 7.85 -3.00 -0.60
N PHE A 232 7.31 -2.21 -1.53
CA PHE A 232 6.72 -2.74 -2.77
C PHE A 232 7.17 -2.00 -4.02
N GLU A 233 6.91 -0.70 -4.13
CA GLU A 233 7.14 0.03 -5.37
C GLU A 233 8.63 0.17 -5.69
N ARG A 234 9.48 0.37 -4.66
CA ARG A 234 10.93 0.46 -4.83
C ARG A 234 11.54 -0.80 -5.44
N PRO A 235 11.39 -2.02 -4.88
CA PRO A 235 11.97 -3.21 -5.48
C PRO A 235 11.47 -3.48 -6.91
N PHE A 236 10.22 -3.14 -7.22
CA PHE A 236 9.70 -3.23 -8.58
C PHE A 236 10.33 -2.20 -9.54
N ALA A 237 10.48 -0.95 -9.09
CA ALA A 237 11.13 0.11 -9.87
C ALA A 237 12.60 -0.23 -10.16
N LEU A 238 13.33 -0.73 -9.15
CA LEU A 238 14.72 -1.20 -9.30
C LEU A 238 14.82 -2.37 -10.28
N TRP A 239 13.85 -3.28 -10.23
CA TRP A 239 13.76 -4.35 -11.22
C TRP A 239 13.55 -3.78 -12.62
N CYS A 240 12.59 -2.87 -12.83
CA CYS A 240 12.34 -2.23 -14.11
C CYS A 240 13.59 -1.53 -14.66
N GLU A 241 14.28 -0.74 -13.83
CA GLU A 241 15.53 -0.09 -14.20
C GLU A 241 16.59 -1.10 -14.64
N GLY A 242 16.76 -2.19 -13.89
CA GLY A 242 17.68 -3.27 -14.22
C GLY A 242 17.31 -4.05 -15.49
N GLN A 243 16.05 -3.97 -15.93
CA GLN A 243 15.57 -4.53 -17.20
C GLN A 243 15.56 -3.51 -18.35
N GLY A 244 15.98 -2.26 -18.11
CA GLY A 244 15.91 -1.19 -19.11
C GLY A 244 14.49 -0.71 -19.42
N ILE A 245 13.54 -0.94 -18.51
CA ILE A 245 12.15 -0.49 -18.63
C ILE A 245 12.03 0.88 -17.94
N ALA A 246 11.87 1.94 -18.73
CA ALA A 246 11.72 3.30 -18.22
C ALA A 246 10.33 3.52 -17.61
N LEU A 247 10.28 4.23 -16.48
CA LEU A 247 9.07 4.61 -15.75
C LEU A 247 9.09 6.13 -15.47
N ASP A 248 7.95 6.77 -15.65
CA ASP A 248 7.61 8.02 -14.96
C ASP A 248 6.82 7.70 -13.68
N TYR A 249 6.80 8.63 -12.73
CA TYR A 249 6.19 8.43 -11.42
C TYR A 249 5.10 9.46 -11.17
N LEU A 250 3.96 8.98 -10.68
CA LEU A 250 2.81 9.76 -10.27
C LEU A 250 2.36 9.30 -8.89
N THR A 251 1.78 10.20 -8.10
CA THR A 251 1.10 9.81 -6.86
C THR A 251 -0.39 9.64 -7.11
N GLN A 252 -1.07 8.87 -6.27
CA GLN A 252 -2.54 8.91 -6.23
C GLN A 252 -3.08 10.33 -5.98
N HIS A 253 -2.34 11.21 -5.29
CA HIS A 253 -2.74 12.60 -5.08
C HIS A 253 -2.69 13.42 -6.38
N ASP A 254 -1.73 13.16 -7.28
CA ASP A 254 -1.73 13.73 -8.63
C ASP A 254 -2.94 13.23 -9.42
N LEU A 255 -3.23 11.93 -9.34
CA LEU A 255 -4.40 11.32 -9.98
C LEU A 255 -5.72 11.86 -9.41
N HIS A 256 -5.80 12.17 -8.11
CA HIS A 256 -6.98 12.82 -7.52
C HIS A 256 -7.19 14.23 -8.06
N ARG A 257 -6.11 15.02 -8.12
CA ARG A 257 -6.16 16.45 -8.47
C ARG A 257 -6.42 16.69 -9.95
N ASP A 258 -5.83 15.88 -10.83
CA ASP A 258 -5.79 16.15 -12.26
C ASP A 258 -6.37 14.98 -13.06
N SER A 259 -7.49 15.22 -13.74
CA SER A 259 -8.14 14.23 -14.61
C SER A 259 -7.31 13.87 -15.84
N ALA A 260 -6.31 14.68 -16.20
CA ALA A 260 -5.37 14.45 -17.27
C ALA A 260 -4.02 13.87 -16.78
N ALA A 261 -3.90 13.48 -15.50
CA ALA A 261 -2.63 12.97 -14.94
C ALA A 261 -2.03 11.78 -15.72
N LEU A 262 -2.88 10.95 -16.35
CA LEU A 262 -2.48 9.80 -17.16
C LEU A 262 -2.44 10.10 -18.68
N ALA A 263 -2.71 11.34 -19.10
CA ALA A 263 -2.70 11.71 -20.51
C ALA A 263 -1.30 11.53 -21.11
N GLY A 264 -1.24 10.91 -22.30
CA GLY A 264 -0.01 10.64 -23.01
C GLY A 264 0.70 9.34 -22.61
N TYR A 265 0.30 8.70 -21.51
CA TYR A 265 0.76 7.35 -21.18
C TYR A 265 -0.13 6.30 -21.84
N ALA A 266 0.50 5.31 -22.49
CA ALA A 266 -0.22 4.16 -23.02
C ALA A 266 -0.56 3.15 -21.90
N ARG A 267 0.28 3.11 -20.86
CA ARG A 267 0.19 2.13 -19.79
C ARG A 267 0.45 2.77 -18.43
N ALA A 268 -0.24 2.27 -17.42
CA ALA A 268 0.00 2.59 -16.02
C ALA A 268 0.35 1.30 -15.25
N VAL A 269 1.13 1.45 -14.18
CA VAL A 269 1.46 0.35 -13.27
C VAL A 269 1.20 0.74 -11.82
N ILE A 270 0.60 -0.18 -11.07
CA ILE A 270 0.42 -0.09 -9.62
C ILE A 270 1.03 -1.34 -9.00
N VAL A 271 1.70 -1.22 -7.84
CA VAL A 271 2.45 -2.33 -7.24
C VAL A 271 2.24 -2.37 -5.74
N GLY A 272 2.08 -3.59 -5.20
CA GLY A 272 2.01 -3.83 -3.77
C GLY A 272 0.63 -3.55 -3.21
N HIS A 273 0.53 -2.52 -2.38
CA HIS A 273 -0.63 -2.32 -1.53
C HIS A 273 -1.29 -0.95 -1.76
N ASP A 274 -2.24 -0.90 -2.69
CA ASP A 274 -3.03 0.29 -3.05
C ASP A 274 -4.46 0.21 -2.50
N GLU A 275 -4.60 0.01 -1.19
CA GLU A 275 -5.89 -0.22 -0.53
C GLU A 275 -6.79 1.02 -0.43
N TYR A 276 -6.20 2.21 -0.31
CA TYR A 276 -6.93 3.45 -0.04
C TYR A 276 -7.03 4.33 -1.29
N TRP A 277 -8.26 4.53 -1.77
CA TRP A 277 -8.55 5.31 -2.98
C TRP A 277 -9.65 6.33 -2.74
N THR A 278 -9.57 7.48 -3.40
CA THR A 278 -10.69 8.43 -3.48
C THR A 278 -11.59 8.11 -4.66
N TRP A 279 -12.81 8.64 -4.65
CA TRP A 279 -13.72 8.53 -5.78
C TRP A 279 -13.14 9.17 -7.04
N GLU A 280 -12.53 10.34 -6.91
CA GLU A 280 -11.94 11.11 -8.01
C GLU A 280 -10.80 10.32 -8.68
N MET A 281 -9.96 9.66 -7.88
CA MET A 281 -8.90 8.79 -8.43
C MET A 281 -9.49 7.67 -9.30
N ARG A 282 -10.60 7.05 -8.85
CA ARG A 282 -11.29 6.02 -9.65
C ARG A 282 -11.93 6.61 -10.90
N ASP A 283 -12.57 7.78 -10.81
CA ASP A 283 -13.16 8.45 -12.00
C ASP A 283 -12.11 8.69 -13.08
N HIS A 284 -10.94 9.22 -12.70
CA HIS A 284 -9.88 9.53 -13.66
C HIS A 284 -9.22 8.26 -14.22
N LEU A 285 -8.96 7.26 -13.38
CA LEU A 285 -8.41 5.98 -13.83
C LEU A 285 -9.37 5.28 -14.81
N GLU A 286 -10.65 5.20 -14.46
CA GLU A 286 -11.66 4.55 -15.28
C GLU A 286 -11.86 5.26 -16.61
N ALA A 287 -11.93 6.60 -16.62
CA ALA A 287 -12.05 7.37 -17.85
C ALA A 287 -10.85 7.13 -18.78
N TRP A 288 -9.64 7.04 -18.22
CA TRP A 288 -8.43 6.74 -18.99
C TRP A 288 -8.43 5.30 -19.53
N VAL A 289 -8.80 4.30 -18.72
CA VAL A 289 -8.94 2.91 -19.19
C VAL A 289 -10.02 2.81 -20.28
N ASP A 290 -11.18 3.42 -20.07
CA ASP A 290 -12.28 3.37 -21.03
C ASP A 290 -11.92 4.04 -22.37
N ALA A 291 -10.99 5.00 -22.34
CA ALA A 291 -10.43 5.65 -23.52
C ALA A 291 -9.33 4.83 -24.25
N GLY A 292 -8.89 3.71 -23.68
CA GLY A 292 -7.87 2.83 -24.29
C GLY A 292 -6.61 2.65 -23.44
N GLY A 293 -6.59 3.14 -22.21
CA GLY A 293 -5.48 2.93 -21.28
C GLY A 293 -5.36 1.47 -20.81
N GLU A 294 -4.13 1.02 -20.59
CA GLU A 294 -3.81 -0.32 -20.09
C GLU A 294 -3.24 -0.26 -18.68
N LEU A 295 -3.93 -0.82 -17.68
CA LEU A 295 -3.43 -0.86 -16.31
C LEU A 295 -2.85 -2.23 -15.97
N ALA A 296 -1.54 -2.32 -15.73
CA ALA A 296 -0.90 -3.47 -15.11
C ALA A 296 -0.87 -3.29 -13.58
N ARG A 297 -1.72 -3.99 -12.84
CA ARG A 297 -1.78 -3.89 -11.37
C ARG A 297 -1.18 -5.13 -10.73
N PHE A 298 -0.01 -4.96 -10.11
CA PHE A 298 0.70 -5.96 -9.32
C PHE A 298 0.47 -5.74 -7.82
N GLY A 299 -0.80 -5.57 -7.44
CA GLY A 299 -1.19 -5.29 -6.07
C GLY A 299 -2.41 -6.08 -5.61
N GLY A 300 -2.69 -6.03 -4.31
CA GLY A 300 -3.81 -6.68 -3.66
C GLY A 300 -4.53 -5.74 -2.68
N ASN A 301 -5.64 -6.22 -2.13
CA ASN A 301 -6.49 -5.53 -1.17
C ASN A 301 -7.06 -4.20 -1.67
N PHE A 302 -7.66 -4.16 -2.86
CA PHE A 302 -8.34 -2.93 -3.29
C PHE A 302 -9.67 -2.77 -2.53
N PHE A 303 -9.72 -1.90 -1.52
CA PHE A 303 -10.71 -2.04 -0.45
C PHE A 303 -11.39 -0.75 0.02
N TRP A 304 -10.65 0.28 0.45
CA TRP A 304 -11.23 1.45 1.13
C TRP A 304 -11.51 2.63 0.20
N GLN A 305 -12.72 3.17 0.30
CA GLN A 305 -13.03 4.53 -0.14
C GLN A 305 -12.56 5.55 0.89
N THR A 306 -11.81 6.55 0.42
CA THR A 306 -11.31 7.69 1.19
C THR A 306 -11.74 9.01 0.59
N ARG A 307 -11.50 10.09 1.32
CA ARG A 307 -11.58 11.46 0.81
C ARG A 307 -10.31 12.21 1.14
N LEU A 308 -9.92 13.13 0.26
CA LEU A 308 -8.85 14.09 0.49
C LEU A 308 -9.46 15.48 0.70
N SER A 309 -8.84 16.30 1.55
CA SER A 309 -9.12 17.73 1.64
C SER A 309 -8.72 18.46 0.34
N ALA A 310 -9.27 19.65 0.11
CA ALA A 310 -9.01 20.40 -1.13
C ALA A 310 -7.53 20.79 -1.33
N ASP A 311 -6.79 21.00 -0.22
CA ASP A 311 -5.34 21.24 -0.23
C ASP A 311 -4.52 19.94 -0.34
N LEU A 312 -5.20 18.78 -0.37
CA LEU A 312 -4.65 17.44 -0.40
C LEU A 312 -3.88 17.03 0.85
N LEU A 313 -3.90 17.83 1.93
CA LEU A 313 -3.06 17.62 3.12
C LEU A 313 -3.68 16.70 4.17
N THR A 314 -4.98 16.40 4.07
CA THR A 314 -5.70 15.55 5.01
C THR A 314 -6.40 14.42 4.27
N GLN A 315 -6.11 13.18 4.67
CA GLN A 315 -6.86 12.01 4.25
C GLN A 315 -7.89 11.62 5.30
N THR A 316 -9.12 11.34 4.86
CA THR A 316 -10.24 10.92 5.70
C THR A 316 -10.70 9.52 5.36
N CYS A 317 -10.81 8.67 6.38
CA CYS A 317 -11.40 7.34 6.30
C CYS A 317 -12.00 6.90 7.64
N PHE A 318 -13.32 6.80 7.73
CA PHE A 318 -14.00 6.31 8.94
C PHE A 318 -14.11 4.77 9.00
N LYS A 319 -13.77 4.07 7.92
CA LYS A 319 -13.70 2.59 7.85
C LYS A 319 -15.00 1.93 8.32
N THR A 320 -14.95 1.09 9.35
CA THR A 320 -16.08 0.34 9.88
C THR A 320 -16.99 1.17 10.77
N THR A 321 -16.56 2.35 11.21
CA THR A 321 -17.39 3.28 11.99
C THR A 321 -18.15 4.27 11.10
N ALA A 322 -17.93 4.22 9.78
CA ALA A 322 -18.39 5.23 8.85
C ALA A 322 -19.90 5.45 8.86
N GLU A 323 -20.73 4.42 8.94
CA GLU A 323 -22.19 4.58 9.01
C GLU A 323 -22.66 5.44 10.20
N LYS A 324 -21.91 5.39 11.30
CA LYS A 324 -22.26 6.10 12.55
C LYS A 324 -21.59 7.47 12.65
N ALA A 325 -20.36 7.58 12.16
CA ALA A 325 -19.48 8.71 12.44
C ALA A 325 -19.15 9.58 11.22
N ASP A 326 -19.29 9.05 9.99
CA ASP A 326 -18.97 9.81 8.79
C ASP A 326 -20.06 10.87 8.51
N PRO A 327 -19.72 12.16 8.40
CA PRO A 327 -20.69 13.20 8.04
C PRO A 327 -21.39 12.95 6.70
N LEU A 328 -20.80 12.13 5.81
CA LEU A 328 -21.35 11.77 4.51
C LEU A 328 -21.96 10.35 4.50
N ALA A 329 -22.29 9.79 5.67
CA ALA A 329 -22.75 8.40 5.79
C ALA A 329 -23.98 8.06 4.92
N GLY A 330 -24.88 9.02 4.74
CA GLY A 330 -26.09 8.86 3.91
C GLY A 330 -25.86 8.98 2.39
N THR A 331 -24.61 8.99 1.91
CA THR A 331 -24.27 9.23 0.50
C THR A 331 -23.34 8.15 -0.05
N ASN A 332 -23.16 8.11 -1.37
CA ASN A 332 -22.16 7.24 -2.01
C ASN A 332 -20.71 7.63 -1.71
N ARG A 333 -20.49 8.76 -1.02
CA ARG A 333 -19.18 9.24 -0.58
C ARG A 333 -18.81 8.81 0.84
N LEU A 334 -19.58 7.91 1.46
CA LEU A 334 -19.22 7.22 2.71
C LEU A 334 -17.79 6.63 2.60
N THR A 335 -16.93 6.91 3.58
CA THR A 335 -15.55 6.40 3.62
C THR A 335 -15.46 5.04 4.31
N SER A 336 -16.07 4.05 3.64
CA SER A 336 -16.05 2.65 4.02
C SER A 336 -15.56 1.80 2.84
N TYR A 337 -15.83 0.50 2.86
CA TYR A 337 -15.48 -0.42 1.78
C TYR A 337 -16.08 0.02 0.43
N TRP A 338 -15.35 -0.18 -0.66
CA TRP A 338 -15.89 0.05 -2.02
C TRP A 338 -17.10 -0.84 -2.32
N ASP A 339 -17.11 -2.05 -1.76
CA ASP A 339 -18.20 -3.02 -1.93
C ASP A 339 -19.37 -2.78 -0.96
N HIS A 340 -19.31 -1.73 -0.14
CA HIS A 340 -20.43 -1.36 0.72
C HIS A 340 -21.65 -0.96 -0.13
N PRO A 341 -22.87 -1.46 0.14
CA PRO A 341 -24.05 -1.20 -0.70
C PRO A 341 -24.34 0.30 -0.92
N GLN A 342 -24.19 1.12 0.13
CA GLN A 342 -24.38 2.57 0.06
C GLN A 342 -23.43 3.29 -0.94
N VAL A 343 -22.24 2.74 -1.17
CA VAL A 343 -21.26 3.32 -2.10
C VAL A 343 -21.70 3.12 -3.55
N GLY A 344 -22.36 2.01 -3.85
CA GLY A 344 -22.92 1.73 -5.17
C GLY A 344 -21.88 1.66 -6.30
N ARG A 345 -20.61 1.41 -5.96
CA ARG A 345 -19.49 1.34 -6.90
C ARG A 345 -18.49 0.26 -6.46
N PRO A 346 -18.80 -1.04 -6.65
CA PRO A 346 -17.96 -2.12 -6.16
C PRO A 346 -16.56 -2.06 -6.76
N ALA A 347 -15.57 -2.58 -6.03
CA ALA A 347 -14.15 -2.59 -6.41
C ALA A 347 -13.92 -3.24 -7.79
N VAL A 348 -14.62 -4.36 -8.03
CA VAL A 348 -14.57 -5.12 -9.28
C VAL A 348 -14.94 -4.29 -10.52
N ALA A 349 -15.76 -3.24 -10.38
CA ALA A 349 -16.14 -2.40 -11.50
C ALA A 349 -14.92 -1.68 -12.10
N THR A 350 -13.94 -1.32 -11.27
CA THR A 350 -12.68 -0.70 -11.71
C THR A 350 -11.59 -1.74 -11.95
N MET A 351 -11.31 -2.58 -10.96
CA MET A 351 -10.10 -3.40 -10.93
C MET A 351 -10.32 -4.84 -11.43
N GLY A 352 -11.55 -5.21 -11.78
CA GLY A 352 -11.94 -6.57 -12.16
C GLY A 352 -12.00 -7.56 -11.00
N LEU A 353 -11.28 -7.29 -9.90
CA LEU A 353 -11.19 -8.09 -8.68
C LEU A 353 -11.37 -7.19 -7.44
N THR A 354 -11.59 -7.79 -6.27
CA THR A 354 -11.78 -7.08 -4.99
C THR A 354 -11.09 -7.79 -3.82
N GLY A 355 -10.64 -7.02 -2.82
CA GLY A 355 -10.12 -7.56 -1.56
C GLY A 355 -11.19 -8.32 -0.77
N SER A 356 -12.47 -7.97 -0.91
CA SER A 356 -13.60 -8.58 -0.18
C SER A 356 -13.80 -10.07 -0.46
N MET A 357 -13.09 -10.63 -1.44
CA MET A 357 -13.19 -12.02 -1.87
C MET A 357 -12.11 -12.92 -1.31
N GLY A 358 -11.53 -12.59 -0.16
CA GLY A 358 -10.65 -13.51 0.56
C GLY A 358 -9.47 -12.87 1.26
N VAL A 359 -9.21 -11.58 1.06
CA VAL A 359 -8.14 -10.73 1.64
C VAL A 359 -6.81 -11.45 1.85
N TYR A 360 -6.65 -12.33 2.84
CA TYR A 360 -5.36 -12.85 3.25
C TYR A 360 -4.93 -14.18 2.65
N ALA A 361 -3.63 -14.26 2.40
CA ALA A 361 -2.91 -15.50 2.11
C ALA A 361 -1.51 -15.46 2.70
N GLY A 362 -0.98 -16.60 3.16
CA GLY A 362 0.39 -16.64 3.67
C GLY A 362 0.60 -15.88 4.99
N TRP A 363 -0.45 -15.39 5.66
CA TRP A 363 -0.34 -14.54 6.86
C TRP A 363 -1.15 -15.11 8.02
N SER A 364 -0.57 -15.12 9.23
CA SER A 364 -1.15 -15.80 10.41
C SER A 364 -1.52 -17.27 10.11
N ARG A 365 -2.82 -17.63 10.21
CA ARG A 365 -3.43 -18.90 9.80
C ARG A 365 -4.29 -18.77 8.55
N CYS A 366 -4.28 -17.61 7.91
CA CYS A 366 -5.03 -17.38 6.68
C CYS A 366 -4.26 -17.94 5.50
N ALA A 367 -4.66 -19.16 5.08
CA ALA A 367 -4.01 -19.91 4.00
C ALA A 367 -2.47 -19.93 4.10
N ALA A 368 -1.92 -19.96 5.32
CA ALA A 368 -0.48 -19.81 5.56
C ALA A 368 0.36 -20.95 4.97
N HIS A 369 -0.21 -22.15 4.93
CA HIS A 369 0.37 -23.34 4.28
C HIS A 369 -0.20 -23.59 2.88
N GLY A 370 -0.78 -22.57 2.25
CA GLY A 370 -1.33 -22.66 0.90
C GLY A 370 -0.25 -22.81 -0.17
N SER A 371 -0.67 -22.74 -1.44
CA SER A 371 0.21 -22.85 -2.61
C SER A 371 1.38 -21.87 -2.58
N GLY A 372 1.15 -20.66 -2.05
CA GLY A 372 2.10 -19.55 -2.08
C GLY A 372 2.31 -18.98 -3.48
N GLY A 373 1.51 -19.39 -4.46
CA GLY A 373 1.54 -18.90 -5.82
C GLY A 373 0.18 -19.12 -6.49
N PHE A 374 0.02 -18.67 -7.73
CA PHE A 374 -1.23 -18.85 -8.47
C PHE A 374 -1.23 -20.17 -9.24
N ALA A 375 -2.20 -21.04 -8.98
CA ALA A 375 -2.45 -22.19 -9.84
C ALA A 375 -2.97 -21.71 -11.20
N ILE A 376 -2.33 -22.14 -12.28
CA ILE A 376 -2.60 -21.66 -13.64
C ILE A 376 -3.71 -22.48 -14.29
N TYR A 377 -4.73 -21.79 -14.80
CA TYR A 377 -5.86 -22.41 -15.50
C TYR A 377 -5.87 -22.10 -17.00
N ARG A 378 -5.20 -21.04 -17.43
CA ARG A 378 -5.09 -20.64 -18.85
C ARG A 378 -3.64 -20.37 -19.24
N PRO A 379 -2.79 -21.41 -19.35
CA PRO A 379 -1.39 -21.26 -19.74
C PRO A 379 -1.18 -20.65 -21.14
N GLU A 380 -2.19 -20.74 -22.00
CA GLU A 380 -2.23 -20.15 -23.34
C GLU A 380 -2.51 -18.64 -23.34
N HIS A 381 -2.89 -18.06 -22.20
CA HIS A 381 -3.11 -16.62 -22.09
C HIS A 381 -1.81 -15.86 -22.43
N TRP A 382 -1.92 -14.76 -23.19
CA TRP A 382 -0.76 -14.04 -23.72
C TRP A 382 0.23 -13.59 -22.63
N ALA A 383 -0.27 -13.23 -21.44
CA ALA A 383 0.56 -12.85 -20.29
C ALA A 383 1.48 -13.99 -19.81
N MET A 384 1.12 -15.25 -20.09
CA MET A 384 1.88 -16.45 -19.71
C MET A 384 2.91 -16.89 -20.77
N ALA A 385 2.95 -16.22 -21.93
CA ALA A 385 3.86 -16.58 -23.01
C ALA A 385 5.33 -16.60 -22.53
N GLY A 386 6.05 -17.68 -22.86
CA GLY A 386 7.46 -17.84 -22.50
C GLY A 386 7.75 -18.22 -21.03
N THR A 387 6.72 -18.40 -20.20
CA THR A 387 6.90 -18.88 -18.81
C THR A 387 7.27 -20.36 -18.72
N GLY A 388 6.76 -21.16 -19.66
CA GLY A 388 6.89 -22.62 -19.66
C GLY A 388 5.92 -23.34 -18.72
N LEU A 389 5.01 -22.61 -18.05
CA LEU A 389 4.02 -23.19 -17.14
C LEU A 389 2.82 -23.75 -17.92
N GLY A 390 2.33 -24.89 -17.48
CA GLY A 390 1.12 -25.55 -17.99
C GLY A 390 -0.10 -25.40 -17.08
N TYR A 391 -1.21 -26.00 -17.50
CA TYR A 391 -2.43 -26.08 -16.69
C TYR A 391 -2.16 -26.86 -15.40
N GLY A 392 -2.49 -26.25 -14.26
CA GLY A 392 -2.29 -26.80 -12.92
C GLY A 392 -0.93 -26.50 -12.29
N ASP A 393 0.05 -25.99 -13.06
CA ASP A 393 1.31 -25.51 -12.48
C ASP A 393 1.08 -24.26 -11.62
N VAL A 394 1.99 -24.00 -10.69
CA VAL A 394 1.87 -22.90 -9.74
C VAL A 394 2.93 -21.83 -10.00
N LEU A 395 2.50 -20.65 -10.42
CA LEU A 395 3.36 -19.48 -10.62
C LEU A 395 3.80 -18.89 -9.28
N GLY A 396 5.11 -18.79 -9.05
CA GLY A 396 5.71 -18.05 -7.92
C GLY A 396 5.57 -18.70 -6.54
N ALA A 397 5.27 -20.01 -6.48
CA ALA A 397 5.11 -20.76 -5.22
C ALA A 397 6.36 -20.72 -4.32
N ALA A 398 7.55 -20.72 -4.93
CA ALA A 398 8.83 -20.71 -4.23
C ALA A 398 9.12 -19.34 -3.61
N SER A 399 8.84 -18.26 -4.33
CA SER A 399 9.03 -16.89 -3.88
C SER A 399 7.85 -16.32 -3.09
N LYS A 400 6.77 -17.10 -2.91
CA LYS A 400 5.58 -16.73 -2.12
C LYS A 400 4.88 -15.47 -2.65
N ILE A 401 4.69 -15.38 -3.97
CA ILE A 401 4.06 -14.21 -4.59
C ILE A 401 2.57 -14.06 -4.30
N PHE A 402 1.91 -15.16 -3.92
CA PHE A 402 0.51 -15.15 -3.47
C PHE A 402 0.53 -15.04 -1.95
N GLY A 403 0.52 -13.81 -1.44
CA GLY A 403 0.78 -13.60 -0.03
C GLY A 403 0.47 -12.20 0.49
N TYR A 404 0.46 -12.13 1.82
CA TYR A 404 -0.06 -11.03 2.62
C TYR A 404 -1.53 -10.79 2.33
N GLU A 405 -1.82 -10.03 1.27
CA GLU A 405 -3.18 -9.74 0.84
C GLU A 405 -3.33 -9.91 -0.68
N VAL A 406 -4.53 -10.33 -1.10
CA VAL A 406 -4.89 -10.72 -2.45
C VAL A 406 -6.29 -10.23 -2.82
N ASP A 407 -6.53 -10.04 -4.12
CA ASP A 407 -7.85 -9.71 -4.65
C ASP A 407 -8.45 -10.89 -5.41
N GLY A 408 -9.73 -11.13 -5.22
CA GLY A 408 -10.47 -12.22 -5.83
C GLY A 408 -11.77 -11.78 -6.48
N ILE A 409 -12.57 -12.76 -6.88
CA ILE A 409 -13.94 -12.57 -7.37
C ILE A 409 -14.76 -13.81 -7.06
N ASP A 410 -16.09 -13.68 -6.96
CA ASP A 410 -16.96 -14.86 -6.98
C ASP A 410 -16.91 -15.53 -8.35
N TYR A 411 -16.86 -16.86 -8.38
CA TYR A 411 -16.60 -17.61 -9.62
C TYR A 411 -17.25 -19.00 -9.60
N GLY A 412 -17.57 -19.48 -10.81
CA GLY A 412 -17.95 -20.86 -11.07
C GLY A 412 -16.88 -21.60 -11.87
N MET A 413 -16.93 -22.93 -11.82
CA MET A 413 -16.08 -23.80 -12.63
C MET A 413 -16.90 -24.45 -13.75
N THR A 414 -16.43 -24.34 -15.00
CA THR A 414 -17.03 -25.01 -16.16
C THR A 414 -15.93 -25.72 -16.93
N HIS A 415 -16.08 -27.04 -17.13
CA HIS A 415 -15.08 -27.88 -17.81
C HIS A 415 -13.63 -27.71 -17.30
N GLY A 416 -13.46 -27.50 -15.99
CA GLY A 416 -12.14 -27.32 -15.37
C GLY A 416 -11.56 -25.92 -15.49
N LEU A 417 -12.30 -24.93 -15.99
CA LEU A 417 -11.88 -23.53 -16.06
C LEU A 417 -12.71 -22.63 -15.13
N PRO A 418 -12.07 -21.66 -14.43
CA PRO A 418 -12.78 -20.67 -13.65
C PRO A 418 -13.37 -19.58 -14.55
N HIS A 419 -14.58 -19.14 -14.21
CA HIS A 419 -15.32 -18.04 -14.83
C HIS A 419 -15.96 -17.19 -13.74
N ALA A 420 -15.87 -15.87 -13.87
CA ALA A 420 -16.55 -14.96 -12.95
C ALA A 420 -18.05 -15.28 -12.87
N ALA A 421 -18.61 -15.26 -11.66
CA ALA A 421 -20.03 -15.43 -11.46
C ALA A 421 -20.82 -14.25 -12.06
N GLU A 422 -22.09 -14.50 -12.39
CA GLU A 422 -23.01 -13.44 -12.79
C GLU A 422 -23.29 -12.49 -11.61
N GLY A 423 -23.62 -11.22 -11.90
CA GLY A 423 -24.00 -10.26 -10.88
C GLY A 423 -22.86 -9.74 -9.99
N THR A 424 -21.61 -10.01 -10.34
CA THR A 424 -20.42 -9.55 -9.58
C THR A 424 -20.21 -8.03 -9.61
N GLY A 425 -20.82 -7.31 -10.54
CA GLY A 425 -20.64 -5.85 -10.71
C GLY A 425 -19.59 -5.47 -11.77
N LEU A 426 -19.12 -6.43 -12.56
CA LEU A 426 -18.29 -6.17 -13.73
C LEU A 426 -19.05 -5.36 -14.79
N HIS A 427 -18.38 -4.40 -15.43
CA HIS A 427 -18.90 -3.62 -16.56
C HIS A 427 -18.29 -4.05 -17.91
N GLY A 428 -17.59 -5.18 -17.91
CA GLY A 428 -16.83 -5.70 -19.05
C GLY A 428 -16.54 -7.18 -18.87
N VAL A 429 -15.57 -7.70 -19.64
CA VAL A 429 -15.25 -9.15 -19.65
C VAL A 429 -14.04 -9.43 -18.78
N LEU A 430 -14.17 -10.36 -17.84
CA LEU A 430 -13.06 -10.84 -17.00
C LEU A 430 -12.64 -12.25 -17.43
N THR A 431 -11.35 -12.42 -17.72
CA THR A 431 -10.71 -13.71 -17.97
C THR A 431 -9.78 -14.05 -16.81
N ILE A 432 -10.15 -15.05 -16.00
CA ILE A 432 -9.32 -15.53 -14.90
C ILE A 432 -8.20 -16.42 -15.47
N VAL A 433 -6.95 -16.04 -15.26
CA VAL A 433 -5.76 -16.75 -15.78
C VAL A 433 -5.26 -17.78 -14.77
N GLY A 434 -5.19 -17.37 -13.50
CA GLY A 434 -4.80 -18.23 -12.39
C GLY A 434 -5.49 -17.81 -11.10
N LEU A 435 -5.68 -18.74 -10.17
CA LEU A 435 -6.25 -18.43 -8.86
C LEU A 435 -5.71 -19.37 -7.78
N SER A 436 -5.83 -18.99 -6.52
CA SER A 436 -5.62 -19.88 -5.38
C SER A 436 -6.51 -19.49 -4.21
N PRO A 437 -6.83 -20.41 -3.28
CA PRO A 437 -7.66 -20.10 -2.13
C PRO A 437 -7.03 -19.05 -1.21
N ALA A 438 -7.86 -18.15 -0.71
CA ALA A 438 -7.54 -17.13 0.29
C ALA A 438 -8.63 -17.10 1.36
N THR A 439 -8.39 -16.44 2.49
CA THR A 439 -9.37 -16.39 3.58
C THR A 439 -9.20 -15.15 4.45
N THR A 440 -10.34 -14.61 4.91
CA THR A 440 -10.41 -13.55 5.92
C THR A 440 -10.44 -14.10 7.36
N LEU A 441 -10.33 -15.42 7.52
CA LEU A 441 -10.42 -16.10 8.81
C LEU A 441 -9.11 -16.84 9.13
N ALA A 442 -8.57 -16.56 10.31
CA ALA A 442 -7.42 -17.29 10.84
C ALA A 442 -7.91 -18.60 11.47
N HIS A 443 -7.74 -19.71 10.75
CA HIS A 443 -8.21 -21.02 11.21
C HIS A 443 -7.47 -21.48 12.48
N SER A 444 -8.22 -22.03 13.44
CA SER A 444 -7.68 -22.68 14.65
C SER A 444 -8.35 -24.03 14.88
N THR A 445 -7.59 -24.95 15.47
CA THR A 445 -8.06 -26.28 15.90
C THR A 445 -8.37 -26.33 17.40
N GLY A 446 -8.03 -25.27 18.14
CA GLY A 446 -8.48 -25.05 19.50
C GLY A 446 -7.75 -23.88 20.20
N PRO A 447 -7.85 -23.74 21.52
CA PRO A 447 -7.21 -22.64 22.26
C PRO A 447 -5.67 -22.60 22.17
N HIS A 448 -5.04 -23.68 21.73
CA HIS A 448 -3.58 -23.82 21.68
C HIS A 448 -2.96 -23.18 20.42
N ASP A 449 -3.71 -23.08 19.33
CA ASP A 449 -3.29 -22.50 18.05
C ASP A 449 -4.15 -21.31 17.61
N LEU A 450 -5.03 -20.83 18.49
CA LEU A 450 -5.88 -19.67 18.29
C LEU A 450 -5.05 -18.40 18.06
N ASP A 451 -5.44 -17.65 17.03
CA ASP A 451 -4.93 -16.30 16.75
C ASP A 451 -5.91 -15.26 17.31
N HIS A 452 -5.39 -14.37 18.16
CA HIS A 452 -6.16 -13.28 18.75
C HIS A 452 -6.01 -11.96 17.99
N PHE A 453 -5.15 -11.92 16.97
CA PHE A 453 -4.95 -10.72 16.18
C PHE A 453 -5.90 -10.66 14.97
N ILE A 454 -5.81 -11.62 14.03
CA ILE A 454 -6.75 -11.68 12.91
C ILE A 454 -8.04 -12.38 13.37
N GLY A 455 -7.91 -13.60 13.91
CA GLY A 455 -9.04 -14.36 14.43
C GLY A 455 -10.18 -14.49 13.41
N THR A 456 -11.38 -14.08 13.81
CA THR A 456 -12.60 -14.08 12.97
C THR A 456 -13.07 -12.68 12.58
N LEU A 457 -12.43 -11.62 13.09
CA LEU A 457 -12.97 -10.25 13.05
C LEU A 457 -13.27 -9.80 11.62
N ASP A 458 -12.30 -9.92 10.71
CA ASP A 458 -12.48 -9.46 9.32
C ASP A 458 -13.55 -10.29 8.59
N ALA A 459 -13.67 -11.58 8.89
CA ALA A 459 -14.73 -12.42 8.32
C ALA A 459 -16.12 -12.03 8.86
N GLU A 460 -16.22 -11.68 10.14
CA GLU A 460 -17.45 -11.17 10.75
C GLU A 460 -17.83 -9.80 10.20
N GLU A 461 -16.84 -8.92 9.98
CA GLU A 461 -17.05 -7.61 9.38
C GLU A 461 -17.53 -7.74 7.93
N VAL A 462 -16.86 -8.55 7.10
CA VAL A 462 -17.33 -8.83 5.73
C VAL A 462 -18.73 -9.43 5.76
N ALA A 463 -19.02 -10.34 6.70
CA ALA A 463 -20.36 -10.92 6.83
C ALA A 463 -21.43 -9.87 7.14
N ALA A 464 -21.16 -9.01 8.12
CA ALA A 464 -22.05 -7.94 8.53
C ALA A 464 -22.30 -6.94 7.38
N GLN A 465 -21.24 -6.52 6.69
CA GLN A 465 -21.30 -5.42 5.73
C GLN A 465 -21.78 -5.87 4.34
N VAL A 466 -21.40 -7.06 3.90
CA VAL A 466 -21.77 -7.59 2.57
C VAL A 466 -23.10 -8.35 2.61
N TYR A 467 -23.37 -9.11 3.68
CA TYR A 467 -24.56 -9.94 3.80
C TYR A 467 -25.59 -9.43 4.81
N GLY A 468 -25.32 -8.31 5.49
CA GLY A 468 -26.23 -7.63 6.41
C GLY A 468 -26.45 -8.31 7.76
N ARG A 469 -25.72 -9.41 8.05
CA ARG A 469 -25.85 -10.18 9.31
C ARG A 469 -24.62 -11.05 9.56
N VAL A 470 -24.44 -11.46 10.81
CA VAL A 470 -23.41 -12.41 11.22
C VAL A 470 -24.06 -13.66 11.81
N ASP A 471 -23.94 -14.77 11.09
CA ASP A 471 -24.37 -16.12 11.47
C ASP A 471 -23.42 -17.16 10.85
N ALA A 472 -23.62 -18.45 11.16
CA ALA A 472 -22.74 -19.52 10.66
C ALA A 472 -22.69 -19.61 9.13
N GLU A 473 -23.77 -19.25 8.43
CA GLU A 473 -23.84 -19.29 6.97
C GLU A 473 -23.00 -18.15 6.36
N THR A 474 -23.30 -16.92 6.78
CA THR A 474 -22.64 -15.70 6.28
C THR A 474 -21.17 -15.65 6.66
N LEU A 475 -20.80 -16.09 7.86
CA LEU A 475 -19.40 -16.23 8.26
C LEU A 475 -18.67 -17.28 7.41
N GLY A 476 -19.33 -18.40 7.11
CA GLY A 476 -18.80 -19.41 6.20
C GLY A 476 -18.55 -18.85 4.80
N ARG A 477 -19.47 -18.04 4.27
CA ARG A 477 -19.32 -17.38 2.96
C ARG A 477 -18.22 -16.33 2.99
N ALA A 478 -18.19 -15.46 4.00
CA ALA A 478 -17.22 -14.39 4.14
C ALA A 478 -15.79 -14.91 4.35
N SER A 479 -15.63 -16.04 5.05
CA SER A 479 -14.33 -16.61 5.37
C SER A 479 -13.65 -17.34 4.22
N ARG A 480 -14.39 -17.88 3.25
CA ARG A 480 -13.82 -18.70 2.16
C ARG A 480 -13.74 -17.89 0.88
N GLY A 481 -12.53 -17.54 0.48
CA GLY A 481 -12.29 -16.72 -0.68
C GLY A 481 -11.21 -17.29 -1.60
N ASN A 482 -10.70 -16.41 -2.46
CA ASN A 482 -9.66 -16.66 -3.42
C ASN A 482 -8.86 -15.38 -3.69
N GLY A 483 -7.66 -15.55 -4.22
CA GLY A 483 -6.96 -14.51 -4.96
C GLY A 483 -6.84 -14.93 -6.41
N CYS A 484 -7.04 -13.99 -7.33
CA CYS A 484 -7.02 -14.22 -8.77
C CYS A 484 -5.95 -13.37 -9.45
N MET A 485 -5.39 -13.93 -10.52
CA MET A 485 -4.70 -13.19 -11.56
C MET A 485 -5.61 -13.20 -12.80
N ALA A 486 -6.04 -12.03 -13.27
CA ALA A 486 -7.06 -11.90 -14.31
C ALA A 486 -6.86 -10.70 -15.25
N GLU A 487 -7.30 -10.86 -16.50
CA GLU A 487 -7.45 -9.77 -17.46
C GLU A 487 -8.91 -9.30 -17.46
N TYR A 488 -9.14 -8.01 -17.20
CA TYR A 488 -10.44 -7.35 -17.24
C TYR A 488 -10.47 -6.33 -18.37
N ARG A 489 -11.31 -6.56 -19.37
CA ARG A 489 -11.48 -5.65 -20.52
C ARG A 489 -12.74 -4.82 -20.34
N ARG A 490 -12.58 -3.49 -20.31
CA ARG A 490 -13.67 -2.51 -20.21
C ARG A 490 -13.40 -1.30 -21.11
N GLY A 491 -14.46 -0.73 -21.67
CA GLY A 491 -14.36 0.32 -22.67
C GLY A 491 -13.45 -0.10 -23.83
N LYS A 492 -12.45 0.73 -24.15
CA LYS A 492 -11.44 0.44 -25.18
C LYS A 492 -10.12 -0.11 -24.61
N GLY A 493 -9.98 -0.14 -23.28
CA GLY A 493 -8.75 -0.52 -22.60
C GLY A 493 -8.91 -1.79 -21.78
N ALA A 494 -7.98 -1.99 -20.85
CA ALA A 494 -7.93 -3.19 -20.04
C ALA A 494 -7.16 -2.99 -18.74
N VAL A 495 -7.49 -3.81 -17.74
CA VAL A 495 -6.77 -3.97 -16.48
C VAL A 495 -6.29 -5.41 -16.41
N PHE A 496 -4.98 -5.64 -16.25
CA PHE A 496 -4.47 -6.93 -15.81
C PHE A 496 -4.18 -6.82 -14.33
N ASN A 497 -4.99 -7.50 -13.52
CA ASN A 497 -4.86 -7.50 -12.08
C ASN A 497 -4.19 -8.81 -11.66
N ALA A 498 -2.95 -8.71 -11.17
CA ALA A 498 -2.20 -9.84 -10.63
C ALA A 498 -2.63 -10.19 -9.19
N GLY A 499 -3.46 -9.35 -8.56
CA GLY A 499 -4.23 -9.67 -7.36
C GLY A 499 -3.41 -10.09 -6.14
N SER A 500 -2.20 -9.57 -5.94
CA SER A 500 -1.44 -9.79 -4.71
C SER A 500 -0.44 -8.69 -4.39
N CYS A 501 -0.36 -8.32 -3.10
CA CYS A 501 0.64 -7.40 -2.58
C CYS A 501 2.08 -7.92 -2.73
N GLU A 502 2.26 -9.24 -2.69
CA GLU A 502 3.58 -9.88 -2.64
C GLU A 502 4.11 -10.32 -4.01
N TRP A 503 3.50 -9.86 -5.11
CA TRP A 503 4.03 -10.09 -6.45
C TRP A 503 5.53 -9.75 -6.55
N VAL A 504 5.92 -8.65 -5.91
CA VAL A 504 7.31 -8.17 -5.90
C VAL A 504 8.31 -9.14 -5.25
N ALA A 505 7.85 -10.05 -4.39
CA ALA A 505 8.71 -11.09 -3.81
C ALA A 505 9.34 -11.98 -4.89
N GLY A 506 8.62 -12.25 -5.99
CA GLY A 506 9.15 -12.96 -7.14
C GLY A 506 10.24 -12.19 -7.88
N LEU A 507 10.09 -10.87 -8.01
CA LEU A 507 11.11 -10.01 -8.63
C LEU A 507 12.37 -9.90 -7.77
N ILE A 508 12.21 -9.80 -6.45
CA ILE A 508 13.32 -9.81 -5.49
C ILE A 508 14.06 -11.14 -5.56
N ALA A 509 13.33 -12.26 -5.60
CA ALA A 509 13.89 -13.60 -5.68
C ALA A 509 14.43 -13.97 -7.07
N ARG A 510 14.22 -13.12 -8.09
CA ARG A 510 14.54 -13.40 -9.51
C ARG A 510 13.86 -14.68 -10.01
N ASP A 511 12.62 -14.89 -9.59
CA ASP A 511 11.77 -16.00 -10.06
C ASP A 511 11.44 -15.79 -11.54
N ARG A 512 12.08 -16.58 -12.40
CA ARG A 512 12.06 -16.39 -13.86
C ARG A 512 10.64 -16.36 -14.45
N PRO A 513 9.74 -17.34 -14.18
CA PRO A 513 8.34 -17.23 -14.61
C PRO A 513 7.65 -15.93 -14.19
N VAL A 514 7.87 -15.45 -12.96
CA VAL A 514 7.26 -14.20 -12.47
C VAL A 514 7.81 -12.98 -13.19
N GLU A 515 9.13 -12.91 -13.38
CA GLU A 515 9.78 -11.86 -14.17
C GLU A 515 9.28 -11.86 -15.63
N GLN A 516 9.05 -13.04 -16.21
CA GLN A 516 8.54 -13.17 -17.57
C GLN A 516 7.11 -12.66 -17.70
N VAL A 517 6.20 -13.03 -16.79
CA VAL A 517 4.83 -12.50 -16.78
C VAL A 517 4.85 -10.98 -16.60
N THR A 518 5.67 -10.48 -15.69
CA THR A 518 5.80 -9.03 -15.43
C THR A 518 6.28 -8.30 -16.70
N ARG A 519 7.28 -8.82 -17.38
CA ARG A 519 7.77 -8.26 -18.65
C ARG A 519 6.70 -8.28 -19.73
N ASN A 520 5.96 -9.38 -19.87
CA ASN A 520 4.88 -9.50 -20.85
C ASN A 520 3.85 -8.39 -20.62
N LEU A 521 3.41 -8.18 -19.39
CA LEU A 521 2.43 -7.16 -19.04
C LEU A 521 2.95 -5.74 -19.28
N LEU A 522 4.21 -5.47 -18.97
CA LEU A 522 4.81 -4.14 -19.11
C LEU A 522 5.29 -3.79 -20.51
N THR A 523 5.52 -4.75 -21.40
CA THR A 523 6.14 -4.49 -22.72
C THR A 523 5.42 -5.14 -23.89
N GLY A 524 4.54 -6.11 -23.62
CA GLY A 524 3.73 -6.79 -24.63
C GLY A 524 2.63 -5.90 -25.21
N VAL A 525 1.93 -6.44 -26.20
CA VAL A 525 0.76 -5.81 -26.82
C VAL A 525 -0.48 -6.41 -26.16
N TRP A 526 -1.33 -5.57 -25.60
CA TRP A 526 -2.62 -6.00 -25.07
C TRP A 526 -3.59 -5.88 -26.23
N GLY A 527 -4.15 -7.02 -26.66
CA GLY A 527 -4.88 -7.16 -27.92
C GLY A 527 -5.94 -6.11 -28.16
#